data_AF-A0A9W7J890-F1
#
_entry.id   AF-A0A9W7J890-F1
#
_cell.length_a   1.000
_cell.length_b   1.000
_cell.length_c   1.000
_cell.angle_alpha   90.00
_cell.angle_beta   90.00
_cell.angle_gamma   90.00
#
_symmetry.space_group_name_H-M   'P 1'
#
loop_
_entity.id
_entity.type
_entity.pdbx_description
1 polymer ?
#
loop_
_entity_poly.entity_id
_entity_poly.type
_entity_poly.pdbx_seq_one_letter_code
_entity_poly.pdbx_strand_id
1 'polypeptide(L)' 'MKHVALYYHFIREQVQNGHLRVSHVSSFDQLADVLTKPLSRHQFTMVINKIGLTPPLSILRGHDKNT' A
#
# COMPACT_ATOMS: atom_id res chain seq x y z
N MET A 1 6.64 22.96 -4.77
CA MET A 1 6.70 21.92 -3.71
C MET A 1 6.18 22.44 -2.36
N LYS A 2 5.01 23.10 -2.31
CA LYS A 2 4.47 23.64 -1.04
C LYS A 2 3.76 22.58 -0.19
N HIS A 3 3.13 21.60 -0.83
CA HIS A 3 2.37 20.56 -0.16
C HIS A 3 3.24 19.64 0.71
N VAL A 4 4.42 19.24 0.22
CA VAL A 4 5.33 18.36 0.98
C VAL A 4 5.83 19.03 2.26
N ALA A 5 6.20 20.30 2.19
CA ALA A 5 6.66 21.06 3.35
C ALA A 5 5.55 21.22 4.40
N LEU A 6 4.33 21.54 3.98
CA LEU A 6 3.19 21.70 4.89
C LEU A 6 2.87 20.39 5.62
N TYR A 7 2.73 19.28 4.88
CA TYR A 7 2.44 17.99 5.49
C TYR A 7 3.58 17.49 6.40
N TYR A 8 4.84 17.74 6.02
CA TYR A 8 5.99 17.39 6.84
C TYR A 8 5.94 18.10 8.21
N HIS A 9 5.76 19.42 8.21
CA HIS A 9 5.71 20.19 9.47
C HIS A 9 4.54 19.78 10.35
N PHE A 10 3.36 19.57 9.76
CA PHE A 10 2.18 19.09 10.48
C PHE A 10 2.44 17.73 11.15
N ILE A 11 2.93 16.74 10.40
CA ILE A 11 3.20 15.40 10.94
C ILE A 11 4.29 15.46 12.01
N ARG A 12 5.35 16.25 11.80
CA ARG A 12 6.43 16.41 12.79
C ARG A 12 5.90 16.97 14.11
N GLU A 13 5.03 17.97 14.07
CA GLU A 13 4.40 18.55 15.26
C GLU A 13 3.54 17.52 16.00
N GLN A 14 2.73 16.73 15.28
CA GLN A 14 1.92 15.66 15.89
C GLN A 14 2.79 14.59 16.56
N VAL A 15 3.95 14.27 16.01
CA VAL A 15 4.92 13.35 16.62
C VAL A 15 5.57 13.95 17.86
N GLN A 16 5.98 15.22 17.80
CA GLN A 16 6.59 15.92 18.95
C GLN A 16 5.63 16.08 20.12
N ASN A 17 4.35 16.34 19.83
CA ASN A 17 3.29 16.44 20.83
C ASN A 17 2.82 15.05 21.33
N GLY A 18 3.35 13.96 20.79
CA GLY A 18 3.03 12.59 21.21
C GLY A 18 1.69 12.05 20.70
N HIS A 19 0.98 12.79 19.85
CA HIS A 19 -0.26 12.32 19.23
C HIS A 19 -0.02 11.21 18.20
N LEU A 20 1.17 11.18 17.59
CA LEU A 20 1.59 10.14 16.65
C LEU A 20 2.90 9.48 17.10
N ARG A 21 2.95 8.15 17.00
CA ARG A 21 4.18 7.37 17.18
C ARG A 21 4.65 6.83 15.84
N VAL A 22 5.86 7.21 15.44
CA VAL A 22 6.50 6.67 14.24
C VAL A 22 7.20 5.36 14.58
N SER A 23 6.94 4.33 13.78
CA SER A 23 7.60 3.03 13.86
C SER A 23 8.02 2.58 12.48
N HIS A 24 9.22 2.01 12.38
CA HIS A 24 9.68 1.44 11.13
C HIS A 24 8.86 0.19 10.76
N VAL A 25 8.44 0.12 9.51
CA VAL A 25 7.80 -1.06 8.91
C VAL A 25 8.70 -1.52 7.76
N SER A 26 8.99 -2.83 7.69
CA SER A 26 9.78 -3.37 6.60
C SER A 26 9.06 -3.15 5.26
N SER A 27 9.80 -2.97 4.17
CA SER A 27 9.19 -2.82 2.84
C SER A 27 8.37 -4.04 2.42
N PHE A 28 8.63 -5.22 2.98
CA PHE A 28 7.84 -6.44 2.73
C PHE A 28 6.51 -6.47 3.48
N ASP A 29 6.35 -5.62 4.49
CA ASP A 29 5.17 -5.52 5.35
C ASP A 29 4.41 -4.19 5.17
N GLN A 30 4.94 -3.27 4.37
CA GLN A 30 4.34 -1.96 4.13
C GLN A 30 3.14 -2.05 3.17
N LEU A 31 1.96 -2.34 3.73
CA LEU A 31 0.73 -2.57 2.94
C LEU A 31 0.34 -1.40 2.03
N ALA A 32 0.63 -0.16 2.45
CA ALA A 32 0.32 1.04 1.70
C ALA A 32 1.07 1.16 0.35
N ASP A 33 2.15 0.41 0.15
CA ASP A 33 2.94 0.46 -1.07
C ASP A 33 2.14 -0.03 -2.29
N VAL A 34 1.16 -0.93 -2.10
CA VAL A 34 0.24 -1.38 -3.16
C VAL A 34 -0.56 -0.23 -3.76
N LEU A 35 -0.85 0.82 -2.99
CA LEU A 35 -1.67 1.95 -3.42
C LEU A 35 -0.85 3.17 -3.87
N THR A 36 0.45 3.19 -3.56
CA THR A 36 1.28 4.39 -3.71
C THR A 36 2.46 4.20 -4.66
N LYS A 37 2.80 2.95 -5.01
CA LYS A 37 3.98 2.63 -5.82
C LYS A 37 3.66 1.58 -6.88
N PRO A 38 4.32 1.63 -8.05
CA PRO A 38 4.35 0.49 -8.96
C PRO A 38 5.22 -0.62 -8.35
N LEU A 39 4.60 -1.71 -7.89
CA LEU A 39 5.28 -2.87 -7.31
C LEU A 39 5.51 -3.98 -8.34
N SER A 40 6.55 -4.78 -8.14
CA SER A 40 6.69 -6.04 -8.87
C SER A 40 5.49 -6.96 -8.59
N ARG A 41 5.10 -7.80 -9.55
CA ARG A 41 3.97 -8.73 -9.39
C ARG A 41 4.08 -9.58 -8.12
N HIS A 42 5.28 -10.07 -7.82
CA HIS A 42 5.54 -10.88 -6.62
C HIS A 42 5.25 -10.10 -5.32
N GLN A 43 5.80 -8.89 -5.19
CA GLN A 43 5.55 -8.04 -4.02
C GLN A 43 4.08 -7.62 -3.92
N PHE A 44 3.47 -7.24 -5.03
CA PHE A 44 2.06 -6.89 -5.09
C PHE A 44 1.18 -8.04 -4.58
N THR A 45 1.37 -9.26 -5.08
CA THR A 45 0.60 -10.44 -4.64
C THR A 45 0.78 -10.73 -3.14
N MET A 46 2.01 -10.67 -2.62
CA MET A 46 2.25 -10.87 -1.20
C MET A 46 1.53 -9.83 -0.33
N VAL A 47 1.57 -8.57 -0.73
CA VAL A 47 0.95 -7.47 0.03
C VAL A 47 -0.59 -7.49 -0.08
N ILE A 48 -1.15 -7.76 -1.27
CA ILE A 48 -2.61 -7.85 -1.46
C ILE A 48 -3.22 -8.98 -0.64
N ASN A 49 -2.54 -10.13 -0.56
CA ASN A 49 -3.01 -11.25 0.25
C ASN A 49 -3.04 -10.89 1.74
N LYS A 50 -2.07 -10.10 2.22
CA LYS A 50 -2.05 -9.61 3.61
C LYS A 50 -3.17 -8.61 3.92
N ILE A 51 -3.64 -7.85 2.92
CA ILE A 51 -4.77 -6.92 3.06
C ILE A 51 -6.13 -7.65 3.14
N GLY A 52 -6.18 -8.93 2.74
CA GLY A 52 -7.40 -9.73 2.73
C GLY A 52 -8.21 -9.61 1.44
N LEU A 53 -7.61 -9.09 0.37
CA LEU A 53 -8.24 -9.07 -0.95
C LEU A 53 -8.18 -10.47 -1.56
N THR A 54 -9.34 -11.06 -1.80
CA THR A 54 -9.46 -12.33 -2.51
C THR A 54 -9.33 -12.11 -4.01
N PRO A 55 -8.82 -13.09 -4.77
CA PRO A 55 -8.85 -13.03 -6.22
C PRO A 55 -10.28 -12.72 -6.70
N PRO A 56 -10.45 -11.83 -7.70
CA PRO A 56 -11.76 -11.54 -8.23
C PRO A 56 -12.40 -12.85 -8.72
N LEU A 57 -13.69 -13.02 -8.43
CA LEU A 57 -14.45 -14.17 -8.93
C LEU A 57 -14.27 -14.23 -10.45
N SER A 58 -13.87 -15.40 -10.96
CA SER A 58 -13.49 -15.64 -12.35
C SER A 58 -14.60 -15.41 -13.37
N ILE A 59 -15.79 -15.00 -12.94
CA ILE A 59 -16.94 -14.60 -13.78
C ILE A 59 -16.65 -13.43 -14.71
N LEU A 60 -15.62 -12.61 -14.44
CA LEU A 60 -15.20 -11.50 -15.30
C LEU A 60 -13.97 -11.80 -16.18
N ARG A 61 -13.39 -13.00 -16.07
CA ARG A 61 -12.29 -13.41 -16.96
C ARG A 61 -12.93 -14.18 -18.11
N GLY A 62 -12.99 -13.55 -19.28
CA GLY A 62 -13.46 -14.18 -20.51
C GLY A 62 -12.84 -15.58 -20.66
N HIS A 63 -13.71 -16.57 -20.86
CA HIS A 63 -13.31 -17.94 -21.12
C HIS A 63 -12.78 -18.00 -22.55
N ASP A 64 -11.47 -17.94 -22.74
CA ASP A 64 -10.85 -18.22 -24.04
C ASP A 64 -10.98 -19.73 -24.30
N LYS A 65 -12.07 -20.13 -24.98
CA LYS A 65 -12.18 -21.46 -25.59
C LYS A 65 -11.33 -21.44 -26.86
N ASN A 66 -10.12 -21.99 -26.80
CA ASN A 66 -9.42 -22.61 -27.93
C ASN A 66 -8.17 -23.36 -27.44
N THR A 67 -8.42 -24.58 -26.93
CA THR A 67 -7.54 -25.75 -27.08
C THR A 67 -8.39 -26.85 -27.67
#